data_AF-A0A9X3EKS9-F1
#
_entry.id   AF-A0A9X3EKS9-F1
#
_cell.length_a   1.000
_cell.length_b   1.000
_cell.length_c   1.000
_cell.angle_alpha   90.00
_cell.angle_beta   90.00
_cell.angle_gamma   90.00
#
_symmetry.space_group_name_H-M   'P 1'
#
loop_
_entity.id
_entity.type
_entity.pdbx_description
1 polymer ?
#
loop_
_entity_poly.entity_id
_entity_poly.type
_entity_poly.pdbx_seq_one_letter_code
_entity_poly.pdbx_strand_id
1 'polypeptide(L)'
;MAKRNWKGVHPRSLKHGMELCVDYAKDVKNLSVERIADLMGIASHYTLYKWIDEARMPALMIRPFEHACGVSYVTQYLAASDHQLLVPMPKARPAKDTDLMALQASFGKAVSVLAAFYLGNEDADAAKAELVRHMADVASHHARVERMDEPELELFGGEE
;
A
#
# COMPACT_ATOMS: atom_id res chain seq x y z
N MET A 1 3.17 -12.55 -23.22
CA MET A 1 3.97 -11.72 -22.30
C MET A 1 4.01 -12.40 -20.95
N ALA A 2 5.19 -12.60 -20.36
CA ALA A 2 5.30 -13.22 -19.04
C ALA A 2 4.57 -12.36 -18.00
N LYS A 3 3.73 -12.98 -17.18
CA LYS A 3 2.93 -12.29 -16.15
C LYS A 3 3.88 -11.58 -15.18
N ARG A 4 3.85 -10.25 -15.15
CA ARG A 4 4.72 -9.45 -14.28
C ARG A 4 4.40 -9.76 -12.82
N ASN A 5 5.44 -9.99 -12.00
CA ASN A 5 5.25 -10.17 -10.56
C ASN A 5 5.09 -8.81 -9.86
N TRP A 6 3.84 -8.35 -9.75
CA TRP A 6 3.49 -7.07 -9.16
C TRP A 6 3.92 -6.87 -7.69
N LYS A 7 4.18 -7.95 -6.94
CA LYS A 7 4.59 -7.85 -5.53
C LYS A 7 5.99 -7.27 -5.32
N GLY A 8 6.88 -7.39 -6.32
CA GLY A 8 8.27 -6.92 -6.23
C GLY A 8 8.56 -5.67 -7.07
N VAL A 9 7.54 -5.08 -7.70
CA VAL A 9 7.73 -3.93 -8.58
C VAL A 9 7.77 -2.66 -7.75
N HIS A 10 8.78 -1.83 -8.00
CA HIS A 10 8.97 -0.55 -7.32
C HIS A 10 9.17 0.56 -8.35
N PRO A 11 8.53 1.73 -8.16
CA PRO A 11 8.67 2.87 -9.05
C PRO A 11 10.06 3.51 -8.89
N ARG A 12 10.61 4.01 -10.00
CA ARG A 12 11.96 4.61 -10.07
C ARG A 12 11.93 6.11 -10.39
N SER A 13 10.80 6.58 -10.89
CA SER A 13 10.52 7.98 -11.19
C SER A 13 9.01 8.19 -11.07
N LEU A 14 8.58 9.46 -11.00
CA LEU A 14 7.16 9.79 -10.96
C LEU A 14 6.43 9.27 -12.21
N LYS A 15 7.02 9.50 -13.39
CA LYS A 15 6.51 8.95 -14.67
C LYS A 15 6.39 7.44 -14.61
N HIS A 16 7.44 6.76 -14.17
CA HIS A 16 7.42 5.30 -14.08
C HIS A 16 6.34 4.81 -13.11
N GLY A 17 6.14 5.49 -11.97
CA GLY A 17 5.04 5.16 -11.05
C GLY A 17 3.67 5.25 -11.71
N MET A 18 3.43 6.28 -12.52
CA MET A 18 2.18 6.43 -13.27
C MET A 18 1.99 5.33 -14.32
N GLU A 19 3.04 5.00 -15.08
CA GLU A 19 3.03 3.89 -16.04
C GLU A 19 2.72 2.56 -15.36
N LEU A 20 3.35 2.29 -14.21
CA LEU A 20 3.11 1.08 -13.43
C LEU A 20 1.66 0.97 -12.92
N CYS A 21 1.04 2.11 -12.54
CA CYS A 21 -0.38 2.12 -12.16
C CYS A 21 -1.28 1.71 -13.33
N VAL A 22 -1.01 2.22 -14.54
CA VAL A 22 -1.77 1.89 -15.75
C VAL A 22 -1.55 0.44 -16.16
N ASP A 23 -0.30 -0.01 -16.19
CA ASP A 23 0.05 -1.40 -16.51
C ASP A 23 -0.60 -2.37 -15.51
N TYR A 24 -0.61 -2.04 -14.22
CA TYR A 24 -1.28 -2.86 -13.19
C TYR A 24 -2.79 -2.93 -13.43
N ALA A 25 -3.41 -1.77 -13.71
CA ALA A 25 -4.84 -1.69 -13.99
C ALA A 25 -5.22 -2.52 -15.23
N LYS A 26 -4.36 -2.54 -16.25
CA LYS A 26 -4.52 -3.37 -17.44
C LYS A 26 -4.34 -4.86 -17.13
N ASP A 27 -3.26 -5.24 -16.47
CA ASP A 27 -2.91 -6.65 -16.24
C ASP A 27 -3.82 -7.34 -15.22
N VAL A 28 -4.26 -6.63 -14.18
CA VAL A 28 -5.01 -7.20 -13.04
C VAL A 28 -6.49 -6.90 -13.12
N LYS A 29 -6.87 -5.68 -13.54
CA LYS A 29 -8.28 -5.23 -13.56
C LYS A 29 -8.85 -5.18 -14.98
N ASN A 30 -8.05 -5.45 -16.02
CA ASN A 30 -8.42 -5.36 -17.43
C ASN A 30 -9.05 -3.99 -17.80
N LEU A 31 -8.51 -2.92 -17.24
CA LEU A 31 -8.97 -1.55 -17.50
C LEU A 31 -8.11 -0.89 -18.59
N SER A 32 -8.78 -0.24 -19.55
CA SER A 32 -8.14 0.67 -20.50
C SER A 32 -7.90 2.05 -19.87
N VAL A 33 -7.03 2.86 -20.47
CA VAL A 33 -6.78 4.24 -20.02
C VAL A 33 -8.05 5.09 -20.08
N GLU A 34 -8.89 4.87 -21.09
CA GLU A 34 -10.21 5.51 -21.22
C GLU A 34 -11.09 5.20 -20.01
N ARG A 35 -11.17 3.92 -19.63
CA ARG A 35 -11.98 3.51 -18.48
C ARG A 35 -11.43 4.00 -17.14
N ILE A 36 -10.10 4.15 -17.03
CA ILE A 36 -9.48 4.79 -15.87
C ILE A 36 -9.89 6.26 -15.80
N ALA A 37 -9.85 6.99 -16.92
CA ALA A 37 -10.26 8.39 -16.98
C ALA A 37 -11.75 8.58 -16.61
N ASP A 38 -12.63 7.67 -17.07
CA ASP A 38 -14.04 7.65 -16.69
C ASP A 38 -14.23 7.44 -15.19
N LEU A 39 -13.52 6.48 -14.59
CA LEU A 39 -13.55 6.22 -13.15
C LEU A 39 -13.01 7.40 -12.32
N MET A 40 -12.08 8.17 -12.88
CA MET A 40 -11.57 9.40 -12.27
C MET A 40 -12.53 10.59 -12.42
N GLY A 41 -13.58 10.47 -13.24
CA GLY A 41 -14.49 11.58 -13.54
C GLY A 41 -13.87 12.67 -14.41
N ILE A 42 -12.90 12.34 -15.27
CA ILE A 42 -12.25 13.30 -16.16
C ILE A 42 -12.99 13.37 -17.49
N ALA A 43 -13.25 14.59 -17.98
CA ALA A 43 -14.01 14.80 -19.21
C ALA A 43 -13.34 14.24 -20.49
N SER A 44 -12.02 14.04 -20.50
CA SER A 44 -11.29 13.54 -21.67
C SER A 44 -10.09 12.69 -21.28
N HIS A 45 -10.04 11.46 -21.77
CA HIS A 45 -8.94 10.51 -21.56
C HIS A 45 -7.59 11.00 -22.13
N TYR A 46 -7.59 11.87 -23.14
CA TYR A 46 -6.36 12.50 -23.67
C TYR A 46 -5.63 13.31 -22.60
N THR A 47 -6.37 13.88 -21.64
CA THR A 47 -5.79 14.59 -20.50
C THR A 47 -4.95 13.66 -19.64
N LEU A 48 -5.46 12.45 -19.39
CA LEU A 48 -4.75 11.44 -18.61
C LEU A 48 -3.48 10.98 -19.34
N TYR A 49 -3.54 10.75 -20.65
CA TYR A 49 -2.36 10.44 -21.45
C TYR A 49 -1.28 11.53 -21.33
N LYS A 50 -1.69 12.81 -21.46
CA LYS A 50 -0.77 13.94 -21.33
C LYS A 50 -0.15 14.02 -19.94
N TRP A 51 -0.94 13.83 -18.89
CA TRP A 51 -0.42 13.82 -17.51
C TRP A 51 0.59 12.70 -17.27
N ILE A 52 0.36 11.51 -17.81
CA ILE A 52 1.29 10.39 -17.70
C ILE A 52 2.57 10.68 -18.47
N ASP A 53 2.47 11.20 -19.69
CA ASP A 53 3.65 11.49 -20.51
C ASP A 53 4.55 12.57 -19.91
N GLU A 54 3.96 13.66 -19.40
CA GLU A 54 4.67 14.78 -18.78
C GLU A 54 4.99 14.56 -17.29
N ALA A 55 4.44 13.52 -16.66
CA ALA A 55 4.44 13.31 -15.21
C ALA A 55 3.94 14.54 -14.40
N ARG A 56 2.93 15.25 -14.95
CA ARG A 56 2.37 16.49 -14.38
C ARG A 56 0.88 16.37 -14.09
N MET A 57 0.51 15.31 -13.37
CA MET A 57 -0.84 15.18 -12.84
C MET A 57 -1.08 16.19 -11.70
N PRO A 58 -2.23 16.89 -11.66
CA PRO A 58 -2.59 17.71 -10.51
C PRO A 58 -2.58 16.90 -9.22
N ALA A 59 -2.03 17.43 -8.14
CA ALA A 59 -1.88 16.69 -6.88
C ALA A 59 -3.21 16.11 -6.35
N LEU A 60 -4.31 16.87 -6.50
CA LEU A 60 -5.67 16.42 -6.12
C LEU A 60 -6.13 15.17 -6.88
N MET A 61 -5.57 14.90 -8.06
CA MET A 61 -5.91 13.75 -8.91
C MET A 61 -5.08 12.50 -8.62
N ILE A 62 -4.02 12.59 -7.80
CA ILE A 62 -3.17 11.44 -7.48
C ILE A 62 -4.00 10.34 -6.79
N ARG A 63 -4.81 10.69 -5.79
CA ARG A 63 -5.62 9.70 -5.06
C ARG A 63 -6.75 9.09 -5.92
N PRO A 64 -7.54 9.88 -6.67
CA PRO A 64 -8.48 9.34 -7.65
C PRO A 64 -7.83 8.39 -8.67
N PHE A 65 -6.67 8.76 -9.22
CA PHE A 65 -5.93 7.96 -10.18
C PHE A 65 -5.51 6.61 -9.60
N GLU A 66 -4.81 6.62 -8.47
CA GLU A 66 -4.35 5.41 -7.80
C GLU A 66 -5.51 4.51 -7.37
N HIS A 67 -6.61 5.11 -6.92
CA HIS A 67 -7.83 4.37 -6.56
C HIS A 67 -8.45 3.67 -7.78
N ALA A 68 -8.59 4.37 -8.90
CA ALA A 68 -9.08 3.80 -10.15
C ALA A 68 -8.19 2.63 -10.62
N CYS A 69 -6.87 2.83 -10.59
CA CYS A 69 -5.89 1.79 -10.92
C CYS A 69 -5.87 0.63 -9.90
N GLY A 70 -6.23 0.88 -8.63
CA GLY A 70 -6.20 -0.10 -7.55
C GLY A 70 -4.82 -0.33 -6.94
N VAL A 71 -3.86 0.58 -7.18
CA VAL A 71 -2.49 0.50 -6.67
C VAL A 71 -1.91 1.90 -6.49
N SER A 72 -1.01 2.06 -5.52
CA SER A 72 -0.47 3.37 -5.10
C SER A 72 1.01 3.56 -5.43
N TYR A 73 1.45 3.32 -6.67
CA TYR A 73 2.87 3.49 -7.04
C TYR A 73 3.32 4.96 -7.08
N VAL A 74 2.43 5.91 -7.33
CA VAL A 74 2.78 7.34 -7.31
C VAL A 74 3.11 7.78 -5.88
N THR A 75 2.25 7.43 -4.92
CA THR A 75 2.45 7.67 -3.49
C THR A 75 3.69 6.94 -2.98
N GLN A 76 3.93 5.69 -3.40
CA GLN A 76 5.15 4.95 -3.07
C GLN A 76 6.42 5.65 -3.54
N TYR A 77 6.43 6.15 -4.77
CA TYR A 77 7.56 6.91 -5.27
C TYR A 77 7.79 8.19 -4.48
N LEU A 78 6.73 8.96 -4.21
CA LEU A 78 6.85 10.22 -3.47
C LEU A 78 7.44 10.01 -2.08
N ALA A 79 6.94 9.03 -1.33
CA ALA A 79 7.49 8.68 -0.02
C ALA A 79 8.94 8.20 -0.11
N ALA A 80 9.25 7.27 -1.03
CA ALA A 80 10.61 6.75 -1.19
C ALA A 80 11.60 7.84 -1.62
N SER A 81 11.16 8.83 -2.40
CA SER A 81 12.01 9.96 -2.83
C SER A 81 12.38 10.92 -1.69
N ASP A 82 11.58 10.95 -0.62
CA ASP A 82 11.87 11.67 0.63
C ASP A 82 12.50 10.77 1.70
N HIS A 83 13.00 9.59 1.31
CA HIS A 83 13.51 8.56 2.22
C HIS A 83 12.51 8.14 3.32
N GLN A 84 11.22 8.28 3.06
CA GLN A 84 10.16 7.82 3.94
C GLN A 84 9.78 6.38 3.63
N LEU A 85 9.37 5.65 4.67
CA LEU A 85 8.90 4.28 4.55
C LEU A 85 7.37 4.23 4.61
N LEU A 86 6.75 3.62 3.61
CA LEU A 86 5.32 3.32 3.64
C LEU A 86 5.08 1.92 4.17
N VAL A 87 4.24 1.82 5.19
CA VAL A 87 3.73 0.56 5.72
C VAL A 87 2.25 0.49 5.34
N PRO A 88 1.82 -0.49 4.52
CA PRO A 88 0.42 -0.59 4.14
C PRO A 88 -0.43 -0.91 5.37
N MET A 89 -1.45 -0.08 5.60
CA MET A 89 -2.42 -0.37 6.66
C MET A 89 -3.20 -1.64 6.29
N PRO A 90 -3.18 -2.69 7.12
CA PRO A 90 -3.93 -3.89 6.80
C PRO A 90 -5.42 -3.65 7.02
N LYS A 91 -6.26 -4.46 6.38
CA LYS A 91 -7.70 -4.49 6.71
C LYS A 91 -7.85 -4.97 8.15
N ALA A 92 -8.38 -4.11 9.02
CA ALA A 92 -8.59 -4.47 10.41
C ALA A 92 -9.56 -5.65 10.54
N ARG A 93 -9.22 -6.55 11.46
CA ARG A 93 -10.03 -7.70 11.89
C ARG A 93 -10.28 -7.57 13.39
N PRO A 94 -11.39 -8.09 13.92
CA PRO A 94 -11.66 -8.05 15.35
C PRO A 94 -10.50 -8.69 16.12
N ALA A 95 -10.11 -8.05 17.22
CA ALA A 95 -9.05 -8.53 18.08
C ALA A 95 -9.47 -9.82 18.80
N LYS A 96 -8.55 -10.76 18.91
CA LYS A 96 -8.68 -11.97 19.73
C LYS A 96 -7.73 -11.88 20.93
N ASP A 97 -8.03 -12.61 21.98
CA ASP A 97 -7.23 -12.66 23.22
C ASP A 97 -5.75 -13.03 22.96
N THR A 98 -5.49 -13.83 21.93
CA THR A 98 -4.14 -14.25 21.52
C THR A 98 -3.33 -13.16 20.81
N ASP A 99 -3.98 -12.11 20.30
CA ASP A 99 -3.32 -11.13 19.42
C ASP A 99 -2.34 -10.24 20.19
N LEU A 100 -2.63 -9.93 21.46
CA LEU A 100 -1.71 -9.16 22.30
C LEU A 100 -0.42 -9.94 22.59
N MET A 101 -0.55 -11.25 22.86
CA MET A 101 0.61 -12.13 23.03
C MET A 101 1.42 -12.26 21.74
N ALA A 102 0.74 -12.35 20.59
CA ALA A 102 1.41 -12.38 19.28
C ALA A 102 2.17 -11.07 19.00
N LEU A 103 1.61 -9.91 19.37
CA LEU A 103 2.28 -8.62 19.24
C LEU A 103 3.54 -8.55 20.13
N GLN A 104 3.44 -8.98 21.39
CA GLN A 104 4.59 -9.03 22.30
C GLN A 104 5.69 -9.94 21.77
N ALA A 105 5.35 -11.12 21.25
CA ALA A 105 6.30 -12.04 20.62
C ALA A 105 6.97 -11.40 19.38
N SER A 106 6.20 -10.68 18.56
CA SER A 106 6.69 -9.94 17.39
C SER A 106 7.72 -8.86 17.78
N PHE A 107 7.44 -8.09 18.84
CA PHE A 107 8.40 -7.12 19.41
C PHE A 107 9.71 -7.80 19.83
N GLY A 108 9.62 -8.87 20.62
CA GLY A 108 10.81 -9.59 21.10
C GLY A 108 11.66 -10.13 19.95
N LYS A 109 11.02 -10.66 18.90
CA LYS A 109 11.70 -11.14 17.71
C LYS A 109 12.39 -10.01 16.94
N ALA A 110 11.72 -8.88 16.72
CA ALA A 110 12.30 -7.74 16.02
C ALA A 110 13.55 -7.20 16.74
N VAL A 111 13.49 -7.08 18.07
CA VAL A 111 14.65 -6.67 18.90
C VAL A 111 15.78 -7.69 18.80
N SER A 112 15.46 -8.98 18.85
CA SER A 112 16.48 -10.06 18.77
C SER A 112 17.20 -10.07 17.43
N VAL A 113 16.47 -9.95 16.32
CA VAL A 113 17.04 -9.88 14.96
C VAL A 113 17.90 -8.62 14.80
N LEU A 114 17.43 -7.48 15.32
CA LEU A 114 18.20 -6.24 15.27
C LEU A 114 19.50 -6.32 16.09
N ALA A 115 19.45 -6.94 17.28
CA ALA A 115 20.64 -7.18 18.09
C ALA A 115 21.62 -8.12 17.38
N ALA A 116 21.14 -9.20 16.76
CA ALA A 116 21.97 -10.11 15.99
C ALA A 116 22.64 -9.41 14.80
N PHE A 117 21.90 -8.54 14.09
CA PHE A 117 22.44 -7.73 13.00
C PHE A 117 23.56 -6.79 13.47
N TYR A 118 23.36 -6.07 14.58
CA TYR A 118 24.41 -5.18 15.11
C TYR A 118 25.65 -5.92 15.62
N LEU A 119 25.53 -7.20 15.97
CA LEU A 119 26.66 -8.08 16.30
C LEU A 119 27.32 -8.71 15.06
N GLY A 120 26.81 -8.46 13.86
CA GLY A 120 27.32 -9.00 12.60
C GLY A 120 26.89 -10.44 12.30
N ASN A 121 25.90 -10.96 13.03
CA ASN A 121 25.43 -12.35 12.95
C ASN A 121 24.17 -12.53 12.09
N GLU A 122 23.69 -11.47 11.44
CA GLU A 122 22.49 -11.47 10.62
C GLU A 122 22.64 -10.54 9.42
N ASP A 123 21.88 -10.80 8.36
CA ASP A 123 21.91 -9.98 7.15
C ASP A 123 21.09 -8.68 7.28
N ALA A 124 21.54 -7.62 6.58
CA ALA A 124 20.87 -6.32 6.61
C ALA A 124 19.45 -6.37 6.04
N ASP A 125 19.21 -7.17 5.00
CA ASP A 125 17.89 -7.28 4.39
C ASP A 125 16.96 -8.15 5.24
N ALA A 126 17.50 -9.17 5.93
CA ALA A 126 16.76 -9.92 6.94
C ALA A 126 16.30 -9.03 8.10
N ALA A 127 17.19 -8.17 8.61
CA ALA A 127 16.86 -7.22 9.68
C ALA A 127 15.81 -6.19 9.26
N LYS A 128 15.98 -5.57 8.08
CA LYS A 128 14.98 -4.62 7.53
C LYS A 128 13.62 -5.29 7.32
N ALA A 129 13.59 -6.50 6.76
CA ALA A 129 12.36 -7.23 6.50
C ALA A 129 11.59 -7.52 7.80
N GLU A 130 12.28 -7.92 8.87
CA GLU A 130 11.65 -8.16 10.16
C GLU A 130 11.12 -6.86 10.81
N LEU A 131 11.86 -5.75 10.71
CA LEU A 131 11.38 -4.44 11.18
C LEU A 131 10.12 -3.99 10.42
N VAL A 132 10.11 -4.12 9.10
CA VAL A 132 8.93 -3.79 8.27
C VAL A 132 7.75 -4.67 8.62
N ARG A 133 7.98 -5.98 8.80
CA ARG A 133 6.95 -6.93 9.24
C ARG A 133 6.36 -6.51 10.60
N HIS A 134 7.22 -6.13 11.54
CA HIS A 134 6.80 -5.68 12.86
C HIS A 134 6.00 -4.37 12.81
N MET A 135 6.42 -3.38 12.01
CA MET A 135 5.65 -2.16 11.80
C MET A 135 4.27 -2.44 11.18
N ALA A 136 4.17 -3.44 10.28
CA ALA A 136 2.88 -3.87 9.74
C ALA A 136 1.98 -4.53 10.79
N ASP A 137 2.55 -5.29 11.74
CA ASP A 137 1.80 -5.83 12.88
C ASP A 137 1.25 -4.69 13.76
N VAL A 138 2.08 -3.69 14.09
CA VAL A 138 1.66 -2.51 14.86
C VAL A 138 0.57 -1.73 14.12
N ALA A 139 0.74 -1.52 12.80
CA ALA A 139 -0.27 -0.90 11.95
C ALA A 139 -1.61 -1.67 11.98
N SER A 140 -1.56 -3.01 12.05
CA SER A 140 -2.76 -3.83 12.23
C SER A 140 -3.54 -3.51 13.49
N HIS A 141 -2.84 -3.28 14.59
CA HIS A 141 -3.49 -2.87 15.84
C HIS A 141 -4.00 -1.43 15.77
N HIS A 142 -3.25 -0.51 15.14
CA HIS A 142 -3.72 0.85 14.88
C HIS A 142 -5.06 0.87 14.14
N ALA A 143 -5.15 0.15 13.01
CA ALA A 143 -6.38 0.06 12.22
C ALA A 143 -7.57 -0.51 13.00
N ARG A 144 -7.32 -1.38 13.99
CA ARG A 144 -8.39 -1.93 14.84
C ARG A 144 -8.90 -0.90 15.84
N VAL A 145 -8.00 -0.10 16.40
CA VAL A 145 -8.36 0.99 17.31
C VAL A 145 -9.19 2.03 16.55
N GLU A 146 -8.77 2.41 15.33
CA GLU A 146 -9.55 3.32 14.48
C GLU A 146 -10.97 2.80 14.21
N ARG A 147 -11.14 1.49 14.01
CA ARG A 147 -12.48 0.88 13.83
C ARG A 147 -13.34 0.86 15.09
N MET A 148 -12.77 0.94 16.29
CA MET A 148 -13.57 1.08 17.50
C MET A 148 -14.22 2.47 17.59
N ASP A 149 -13.54 3.48 17.04
CA ASP A 149 -14.05 4.85 16.95
C ASP A 149 -15.09 5.02 15.82
N GLU A 150 -15.04 4.16 14.80
CA GLU A 150 -16.03 4.07 13.71
C GLU A 150 -16.79 2.72 13.77
N PRO A 151 -17.70 2.52 14.74
CA PRO A 151 -18.49 1.30 14.78
C PRO A 151 -19.24 1.15 13.45
N GLU A 152 -18.97 0.05 12.73
CA GLU A 152 -19.67 -0.27 11.50
C GLU A 152 -21.18 -0.24 11.82
N LEU A 153 -21.94 0.60 11.11
CA LEU A 153 -23.39 0.59 11.20
C LEU A 153 -23.84 -0.85 10.94
N GLU A 154 -24.44 -1.50 11.94
CA GLU A 154 -25.16 -2.76 11.76
C GLU A 154 -26.34 -2.50 10.83
N LEU A 155 -26.08 -2.46 9.53
CA LEU A 155 -27.06 -2.07 8.52
C LEU A 155 -28.22 -3.07 8.41
N PHE A 156 -28.07 -4.27 9.00
CA PHE A 156 -29.11 -5.28 9.13
C PHE A 156 -28.83 -6.12 10.39
N GLY A 157 -29.19 -5.60 11.57
CA GLY A 157 -29.36 -6.43 12.76
C GLY A 157 -30.45 -7.47 12.48
N GLY A 158 -30.10 -8.74 12.58
CA GLY A 158 -30.96 -9.86 12.19
C GLY A 158 -32.32 -9.80 12.88
N GLU A 159 -33.38 -9.95 12.07
CA GLU A 159 -34.70 -10.34 12.55
C GLU A 159 -34.59 -11.69 13.27
N GLU A 160 -35.34 -11.81 14.39
CA GLU A 160 -35.47 -12.99 15.26
C GLU A 160 -35.78 -14.31 14.51
#